data_AF-A0A497BRY9-F1
#
_entry.id   AF-A0A497BRY9-F1
#
_cell.length_a   1.000
_cell.length_b   1.000
_cell.length_c   1.000
_cell.angle_alpha   90.00
_cell.angle_beta   90.00
_cell.angle_gamma   90.00
#
_symmetry.space_group_name_H-M   'P 1'
#
loop_
_entity.id
_entity.type
_entity.pdbx_description
1 polymer ?
#
loop_
_entity_poly.entity_id
_entity_poly.type
_entity_poly.pdbx_seq_one_letter_code
_entity_poly.pdbx_strand_id
1 'polypeptide(L)' 'MKVVYHPRYAEVYSSDPAAKAGRMESALREVSPLFELVTPGPAAVEDLTLVHSPRHVEDVRRMGLTYDIALLAAGGA' A
#
# COMPACT_ATOMS: atom_id res chain seq x y z
N MET A 1 0.80 1.17 -20.82
CA MET A 1 1.22 1.52 -19.45
C MET A 1 0.13 1.07 -18.50
N LYS A 2 0.48 0.46 -17.36
CA LYS A 2 -0.49 -0.01 -16.36
C LYS A 2 -0.32 0.79 -15.08
N VAL A 3 -1.39 0.96 -14.32
CA VAL A 3 -1.38 1.60 -13.01
C VAL A 3 -1.72 0.54 -11.97
N VAL A 4 -0.87 0.39 -10.96
CA VAL A 4 -1.11 -0.55 -9.87
C VAL A 4 -1.89 0.17 -8.77
N TYR A 5 -3.04 -0.38 -8.39
CA TYR A 5 -3.90 0.21 -7.37
C TYR A 5 -4.69 -0.87 -6.60
N HIS A 6 -4.69 -0.76 -5.28
CA HIS A 6 -5.55 -1.54 -4.40
C HIS A 6 -6.58 -0.61 -3.73
N PRO A 7 -7.89 -0.93 -3.74
CA PRO A 7 -8.91 -0.07 -3.12
C PRO A 7 -8.66 0.27 -1.65
N ARG A 8 -8.04 -0.66 -0.91
CA ARG A 8 -7.64 -0.47 0.49
C ARG A 8 -6.64 0.67 0.73
N TYR A 9 -5.96 1.18 -0.30
CA TYR A 9 -5.08 2.36 -0.16
C TYR A 9 -5.85 3.63 0.28
N ALA A 10 -7.18 3.66 0.11
CA ALA A 10 -8.04 4.74 0.57
C ALA A 10 -8.46 4.62 2.06
N GLU A 11 -8.13 3.51 2.73
CA GLU A 11 -8.39 3.36 4.16
C GLU A 11 -7.49 4.31 4.98
N VAL A 12 -8.01 4.85 6.08
CA VAL A 12 -7.22 5.69 7.00
C VAL A 12 -6.41 4.76 7.92
N TYR A 13 -5.25 4.32 7.43
CA TYR A 13 -4.37 3.34 8.08
C TYR A 13 -3.38 3.93 9.10
N SER A 14 -3.29 5.25 9.21
CA SER A 14 -2.47 5.97 10.19
C SER A 14 -3.06 7.36 10.45
N SER A 15 -2.50 8.08 11.44
CA SER A 15 -2.90 9.45 11.76
C SER A 15 -2.19 10.52 10.92
N ASP A 16 -1.23 10.13 10.09
CA ASP A 16 -0.45 11.06 9.29
C ASP A 16 -1.18 11.45 7.97
N PRO A 17 -0.79 12.57 7.33
CA PRO A 17 -1.47 13.07 6.13
C PRO A 17 -1.44 12.11 4.93
N ALA A 18 -0.54 11.11 4.89
CA ALA A 18 -0.47 10.15 3.79
C ALA A 18 -1.64 9.15 3.81
N ALA A 19 -2.21 8.87 4.99
CA ALA A 19 -3.40 8.04 5.14
C ALA A 19 -4.72 8.84 5.11
N LYS A 20 -4.66 10.15 4.84
CA LYS A 20 -5.86 10.98 4.84
C LYS A 20 -6.82 10.57 3.71
N ALA A 21 -8.09 10.36 4.08
CA ALA A 21 -9.18 10.13 3.12
C ALA A 21 -9.20 11.20 2.02
N GLY A 22 -9.43 10.78 0.77
CA GLY A 22 -9.42 11.64 -0.41
C GLY A 22 -8.05 11.82 -1.07
N ARG A 23 -6.93 11.47 -0.40
CA ARG A 23 -5.59 11.65 -1.00
C ARG A 23 -5.38 10.74 -2.22
N MET A 24 -5.78 9.46 -2.13
CA MET A 24 -5.62 8.49 -3.22
C MET A 24 -6.67 8.68 -4.30
N GLU A 25 -7.89 8.97 -3.89
CA GLU A 25 -9.07 9.10 -4.75
C GLU A 25 -8.92 10.26 -5.73
N SER A 26 -8.25 11.35 -5.31
CA SER A 26 -7.96 12.47 -6.20
C SER A 26 -7.09 12.05 -7.39
N ALA A 27 -6.04 11.24 -7.17
CA ALA A 27 -5.20 10.77 -8.26
C ALA A 27 -5.89 9.67 -9.07
N LEU A 28 -6.57 8.73 -8.39
CA LEU A 28 -7.28 7.61 -9.02
C LEU A 28 -8.33 8.09 -10.02
N ARG A 29 -9.06 9.16 -9.68
CA ARG A 29 -10.09 9.76 -10.56
C ARG A 29 -9.52 10.19 -11.91
N GLU A 30 -8.33 10.76 -11.92
CA GLU A 30 -7.69 11.25 -13.14
C GLU A 30 -7.05 10.12 -13.96
N VAL A 31 -6.49 9.09 -13.31
CA VAL A 31 -5.73 8.03 -14.01
C VAL A 31 -6.60 6.85 -14.44
N SER A 32 -7.64 6.50 -13.69
CA SER A 32 -8.46 5.29 -13.96
C SER A 32 -9.19 5.28 -15.31
N PRO A 33 -9.61 6.40 -15.92
CA PRO A 33 -10.18 6.39 -17.26
C PRO A 33 -9.13 6.21 -18.37
N LEU A 34 -7.85 6.45 -18.06
CA LEU A 34 -6.77 6.53 -19.03
C LEU A 34 -5.90 5.27 -19.09
N PHE A 35 -5.90 4.46 -18.03
CA PHE A 35 -5.01 3.32 -17.88
C PHE A 35 -5.71 2.09 -17.28
N GLU A 36 -5.23 0.91 -17.66
CA GLU A 36 -5.61 -0.35 -17.01
C GLU A 36 -5.13 -0.33 -15.54
N LEU A 37 -6.08 -0.57 -14.62
CA LEU A 37 -5.78 -0.77 -13.21
C LEU A 37 -5.48 -2.24 -12.93
N VAL A 38 -4.34 -2.51 -12.31
CA VAL A 38 -3.97 -3.85 -11.84
C VAL A 38 -3.99 -3.87 -10.33
N THR A 39 -4.68 -4.85 -9.75
CA THR A 39 -4.70 -5.05 -8.29
C THR A 39 -3.49 -5.89 -7.87
N PRO A 40 -2.64 -5.37 -6.96
CA PRO A 40 -1.48 -6.12 -6.48
C PRO A 40 -1.85 -7.14 -5.41
N GLY A 41 -0.97 -8.13 -5.23
CA GLY A 41 -0.95 -8.97 -4.04
C GLY A 41 -0.10 -8.34 -2.92
N PRO A 42 -0.16 -8.88 -1.70
CA PRO A 42 0.77 -8.49 -0.65
C PRO A 42 2.20 -8.96 -0.98
N ALA A 43 3.21 -8.20 -0.55
CA ALA A 43 4.59 -8.64 -0.56
C ALA A 43 4.80 -9.87 0.33
N ALA A 44 5.72 -10.76 -0.07
CA ALA A 44 6.15 -11.84 0.80
C ALA A 44 7.02 -11.28 1.94
N VAL A 45 7.01 -11.93 3.11
CA VAL A 45 7.84 -11.49 4.24
C VAL A 45 9.33 -11.60 3.89
N GLU A 46 9.67 -12.61 3.09
CA GLU A 46 11.01 -12.83 2.54
C GLU A 46 11.48 -11.61 1.73
N ASP A 47 10.60 -11.03 0.90
CA ASP A 47 10.91 -9.82 0.12
C ASP A 47 11.18 -8.62 1.02
N LEU A 48 10.40 -8.46 2.11
CA LEU A 48 10.62 -7.38 3.08
C LEU A 48 12.00 -7.51 3.75
N THR A 49 12.42 -8.74 4.06
CA THR A 49 13.71 -8.98 4.73
C THR A 49 14.94 -8.74 3.86
N LEU A 50 14.76 -8.53 2.55
CA LEU A 50 15.83 -8.10 1.66
C LEU A 50 16.29 -6.66 1.95
N VAL A 51 15.39 -5.82 2.48
CA VAL A 51 15.63 -4.37 2.67
C VAL A 51 15.33 -3.88 4.10
N HIS A 52 14.67 -4.70 4.92
CA HIS A 52 14.34 -4.38 6.31
C HIS A 52 14.85 -5.44 7.29
N SER A 53 15.22 -5.00 8.50
CA SER A 53 15.55 -5.94 9.57
C SER A 53 14.32 -6.71 10.06
N PRO A 54 14.46 -7.96 10.54
CA PRO A 54 13.34 -8.71 11.11
C PRO A 54 12.63 -7.98 12.25
N ARG A 55 13.39 -7.23 13.06
CA ARG A 55 12.85 -6.39 14.13
C ARG A 55 11.90 -5.32 13.58
N HIS A 56 12.29 -4.62 12.53
CA HIS A 56 11.45 -3.57 11.94
C HIS A 56 10.16 -4.14 11.36
N VAL A 57 10.23 -5.28 10.67
CA VAL A 57 9.06 -5.97 10.12
C VAL A 57 8.08 -6.33 11.25
N GLU A 58 8.59 -6.87 12.36
CA GLU A 58 7.77 -7.23 13.52
C GLU A 58 7.19 -6.00 14.25
N ASP A 59 7.95 -4.91 14.37
CA ASP A 59 7.47 -3.66 14.96
C ASP A 59 6.28 -3.10 14.16
N VAL A 60 6.38 -3.07 12.83
CA VAL A 60 5.28 -2.60 11.95
C VAL A 60 4.12 -3.59 11.95
N ARG A 61 4.38 -4.90 11.99
CA ARG A 61 3.34 -5.94 12.06
C ARG A 61 2.35 -5.72 13.20
N ARG A 62 2.82 -5.20 14.32
CA ARG A 62 2.00 -4.89 15.51
C ARG A 62 1.08 -3.69 15.31
N MET A 63 1.26 -2.91 14.24
CA MET A 63 0.41 -1.76 13.89
C MET A 63 -0.87 -2.16 13.14
N GLY A 64 -1.10 -3.44 12.88
CA GLY A 64 -2.35 -3.96 12.32
C GLY A 64 -2.62 -3.43 10.92
N LEU A 65 -3.61 -2.53 10.77
CA LEU A 65 -4.03 -2.00 9.47
C LEU A 65 -2.87 -1.35 8.70
N THR A 66 -1.96 -0.65 9.37
CA THR A 66 -0.77 -0.08 8.70
C THR A 66 0.06 -1.17 8.02
N TYR A 67 0.24 -2.31 8.68
CA TYR A 67 0.99 -3.43 8.12
C TYR A 67 0.28 -4.05 6.91
N ASP A 68 -1.03 -4.26 7.01
CA ASP A 68 -1.83 -4.79 5.89
C ASP A 68 -1.72 -3.92 4.64
N ILE A 69 -1.83 -2.60 4.80
CA ILE A 69 -1.72 -1.66 3.67
C ILE A 69 -0.29 -1.60 3.15
N ALA A 70 0.71 -1.63 4.03
CA ALA A 70 2.12 -1.62 3.64
C ALA A 70 2.49 -2.86 2.81
N LEU A 71 1.98 -4.05 3.16
CA LEU A 71 2.18 -5.26 2.38
C LEU A 71 1.64 -5.13 0.95
N LEU A 72 0.42 -4.59 0.80
CA LEU A 72 -0.19 -4.37 -0.51
C LEU A 72 0.54 -3.29 -1.32
N ALA A 73 1.08 -2.26 -0.67
CA ALA A 73 1.87 -1.23 -1.34
C ALA A 73 3.22 -1.79 -1.83
N ALA A 74 3.91 -2.57 -0.98
CA ALA A 74 5.18 -3.19 -1.33
C ALA A 74 5.04 -4.26 -2.42
N GLY A 75 3.99 -5.09 -2.38
CA GLY A 75 3.76 -6.13 -3.39
C GLY A 75 3.28 -5.60 -4.74
N GLY A 76 2.92 -4.30 -4.81
CA GLY A 76 2.54 -3.62 -6.05
C GLY A 76 3.64 -2.78 -6.70
N ALA A 77 4.80 -2.65 -6.05
CA ALA A 77 5.95 -1.91 -6.54
C ALA A 77 6.85 -2.79 -7.43
#